data_AF-A0A535U3H4-F1
#
_entry.id   AF-A0A535U3H4-F1
#
_cell.length_a   1.000
_cell.length_b   1.000
_cell.length_c   1.000
_cell.angle_alpha   90.00
_cell.angle_beta   90.00
_cell.angle_gamma   90.00
#
_symmetry.space_group_name_H-M   'P 1'
#
loop_
_entity.id
_entity.type
_entity.pdbx_description
1 polymer ?
#
loop_
_entity_poly.entity_id
_entity_poly.type
_entity_poly.pdbx_seq_one_letter_code
_entity_poly.pdbx_strand_id
1 'polypeptide(L)' 'MTYLETASRTLIEAHQLARLRQGLVHMLPTNPFYLQKLAGTEHLSLKRIADLALLPFTAKQELVTDQEIHPLFGSNLTW' A
#
# COMPACT_ATOMS: atom_id res chain seq x y z
N MET A 1 -19.56 2.78 -16.84
CA MET A 1 -19.20 1.98 -15.66
C MET A 1 -18.87 0.58 -16.14
N THR A 2 -17.64 0.13 -15.95
CA THR A 2 -17.28 -1.27 -16.22
C THR A 2 -17.77 -2.09 -15.04
N TYR A 3 -18.63 -3.08 -15.28
CA TYR A 3 -19.08 -4.02 -14.24
C TYR A 3 -17.88 -4.89 -13.85
N LEU A 4 -17.20 -4.54 -12.75
CA LEU A 4 -15.99 -5.23 -12.31
C LEU A 4 -16.28 -6.67 -11.88
N GLU A 5 -17.50 -6.92 -11.42
CA GLU A 5 -17.99 -8.22 -10.95
C GLU A 5 -18.04 -9.28 -12.05
N THR A 6 -18.15 -8.85 -13.32
CA THR A 6 -18.23 -9.74 -14.50
C THR A 6 -17.13 -9.47 -15.53
N ALA A 7 -16.18 -8.60 -15.21
CA ALA A 7 -15.06 -8.27 -16.08
C ALA A 7 -14.08 -9.44 -16.25
N SER A 8 -13.31 -9.43 -17.34
CA SER A 8 -12.22 -10.38 -17.55
C SER A 8 -11.12 -10.22 -16.50
N ARG A 9 -10.36 -11.29 -16.24
CA ARG A 9 -9.21 -11.27 -15.30
C ARG A 9 -8.24 -10.12 -15.61
N THR A 10 -7.89 -9.94 -16.88
CA THR A 10 -6.98 -8.88 -17.34
C THR A 10 -7.50 -7.48 -16.99
N LEU A 11 -8.81 -7.24 -17.14
CA LEU A 11 -9.40 -5.95 -16.82
C LEU A 11 -9.43 -5.70 -15.31
N ILE A 12 -9.72 -6.74 -14.51
CA ILE A 12 -9.66 -6.67 -13.05
C ILE A 12 -8.24 -6.33 -12.57
N GLU A 13 -7.21 -7.00 -13.10
CA GLU A 13 -5.82 -6.75 -12.71
C GLU A 13 -5.36 -5.34 -13.09
N ALA A 14 -5.73 -4.86 -14.29
CA ALA A 14 -5.44 -3.49 -14.71
C ALA A 14 -6.09 -2.47 -13.76
N HIS A 15 -7.35 -2.71 -13.37
CA HIS A 15 -8.05 -1.87 -12.41
C HIS A 15 -7.39 -1.89 -11.02
N GLN A 16 -7.03 -3.07 -10.51
CA GLN A 16 -6.35 -3.23 -9.22
C GLN A 16 -4.99 -2.53 -9.20
N LEU A 17 -4.19 -2.69 -10.26
CA LEU A 17 -2.88 -2.05 -10.37
C LEU A 17 -3.00 -0.51 -10.41
N ALA A 18 -3.97 0.01 -11.16
CA ALA A 18 -4.23 1.45 -11.21
C ALA A 18 -4.60 2.00 -9.82
N ARG A 19 -5.50 1.31 -9.11
CA ARG A 19 -5.91 1.69 -7.74
C ARG A 19 -4.77 1.58 -6.74
N LEU A 20 -3.95 0.53 -6.81
CA LEU A 20 -2.80 0.37 -5.93
C LEU A 20 -1.82 1.53 -6.09
N ARG A 21 -1.42 1.86 -7.32
CA ARG A 21 -0.52 2.99 -7.60
C ARG A 21 -1.10 4.31 -7.11
N GLN A 22 -2.38 4.57 -7.39
CA GLN A 22 -3.05 5.79 -6.96
C GLN A 22 -3.14 5.89 -5.42
N GLY A 23 -3.43 4.78 -4.75
CA GLY A 23 -3.47 4.70 -3.28
C GLY A 23 -2.11 4.98 -2.66
N LEU A 24 -1.03 4.38 -3.19
CA LEU A 24 0.33 4.63 -2.71
C LEU A 24 0.74 6.10 -2.88
N VAL A 25 0.49 6.69 -4.06
CA VAL A 25 0.78 8.12 -4.31
C VAL A 25 0.03 9.02 -3.33
N HIS A 26 -1.22 8.70 -3.02
CA HIS A 26 -2.04 9.51 -2.12
C HIS A 26 -1.64 9.37 -0.65
N MET A 27 -1.36 8.15 -0.20
CA MET A 27 -1.19 7.85 1.21
C MET A 27 0.24 8.12 1.72
N LEU A 28 1.27 7.82 0.92
CA LEU A 28 2.67 7.94 1.36
C LEU A 28 3.06 9.33 1.89
N PRO A 29 2.61 10.47 1.32
CA PRO A 29 2.93 11.79 1.86
C PRO A 29 2.42 12.06 3.28
N THR A 30 1.47 11.26 3.77
CA THR A 30 0.75 11.52 5.03
C THR A 30 0.69 10.35 5.99
N ASN A 31 1.34 9.25 5.64
CA ASN A 31 1.46 8.08 6.49
C ASN A 31 2.95 7.84 6.78
N PRO A 32 3.49 8.44 7.85
CA PRO A 32 4.90 8.30 8.20
C PRO A 32 5.33 6.85 8.38
N PHE A 33 4.47 5.98 8.92
CA PHE A 33 4.74 4.55 9.07
C PHE A 33 5.09 3.90 7.72
N TYR A 34 4.25 4.06 6.70
CA TYR A 34 4.47 3.46 5.39
C TYR A 34 5.54 4.21 4.57
N LEU A 35 5.69 5.52 4.77
CA LEU A 35 6.80 6.28 4.17
C LEU A 35 8.15 5.67 4.62
N GLN A 36 8.30 5.39 5.92
CA GLN A 36 9.50 4.77 6.45
C GLN A 36 9.61 3.29 6.04
N LYS A 37 8.52 2.53 6.13
CA LYS A 37 8.53 1.09 5.82
C LYS A 37 8.88 0.79 4.36
N LEU A 38 8.48 1.66 3.43
CA LEU A 38 8.75 1.51 2.01
C LEU A 38 10.00 2.26 1.55
N ALA A 39 10.73 2.91 2.46
CA ALA A 39 12.01 3.53 2.13
C ALA A 39 12.98 2.48 1.55
N GLY A 40 13.65 2.82 0.45
CA GLY A 40 14.51 1.91 -0.30
C GLY A 40 13.78 1.05 -1.35
N THR A 41 12.44 1.08 -1.41
CA THR A 41 11.64 0.39 -2.43
C THR A 41 11.24 1.28 -3.61
N GLU A 42 11.73 2.53 -3.67
CA GLU A 42 11.32 3.54 -4.66
C GLU A 42 11.69 3.13 -6.10
N HIS A 43 12.73 2.31 -6.25
CA HIS A 43 13.15 1.75 -7.53
C HIS A 43 12.28 0.58 -8.00
N LEU A 44 11.44 0.02 -7.12
CA LEU A 44 10.50 -1.05 -7.46
C LEU A 44 9.32 -0.47 -8.24
N SER A 45 9.46 -0.46 -9.56
CA SER A 45 8.36 -0.11 -10.45
C SER A 45 7.32 -1.24 -10.45
N LEU A 46 6.20 -1.04 -9.74
CA LEU A 46 5.04 -1.95 -9.78
C LEU A 46 4.40 -1.91 -11.17
N LYS A 47 4.72 -2.85 -12.07
CA LYS A 47 4.23 -2.91 -13.46
C LYS A 47 3.03 -3.84 -13.64
N ARG A 48 2.86 -4.80 -12.74
CA ARG A 48 1.78 -5.80 -12.72
C ARG A 48 1.35 -6.05 -11.29
N ILE A 49 0.15 -6.59 -11.10
CA ILE A 49 -0.36 -6.89 -9.75
C ILE A 49 0.54 -7.87 -8.99
N ALA A 50 1.18 -8.81 -9.70
CA ALA A 50 2.10 -9.77 -9.11
C ALA A 50 3.35 -9.12 -8.48
N ASP A 51 3.73 -7.91 -8.91
CA ASP A 51 4.89 -7.21 -8.36
C ASP A 51 4.63 -6.72 -6.92
N LEU A 52 3.38 -6.79 -6.44
CA LEU A 52 3.03 -6.54 -5.03
C LEU A 52 3.80 -7.47 -4.07
N ALA A 53 4.16 -8.67 -4.51
CA ALA A 53 4.94 -9.63 -3.72
C ALA A 53 6.37 -9.14 -3.42
N LEU A 54 6.85 -8.09 -4.09
CA LEU A 54 8.14 -7.47 -3.83
C LEU A 54 8.11 -6.48 -2.66
N LEU A 55 6.91 -6.06 -2.23
CA LEU A 55 6.75 -5.15 -1.10
C LEU A 55 6.76 -5.93 0.23
N PRO A 56 7.25 -5.31 1.33
CA PRO A 56 7.25 -5.95 2.63
C PRO A 56 5.82 -6.13 3.16
N PHE A 57 5.58 -7.26 3.83
CA PHE A 57 4.38 -7.43 4.64
C PHE A 57 4.36 -6.45 5.81
N THR A 58 3.17 -6.06 6.24
CA THR A 58 2.97 -5.32 7.49
C THR A 58 2.56 -6.31 8.58
N ALA A 59 3.41 -6.48 9.58
CA ALA A 59 3.15 -7.36 10.70
C ALA A 59 2.49 -6.60 11.87
N LYS A 60 1.68 -7.32 12.65
CA LYS A 60 1.01 -6.74 13.84
C LYS A 60 2.01 -6.14 14.83
N GLN A 61 3.16 -6.80 15.02
CA GLN A 61 4.18 -6.33 15.97
C GLN A 61 4.72 -4.95 15.60
N GLU A 62 4.89 -4.67 14.30
CA GLU A 62 5.37 -3.36 13.83
C GLU A 62 4.37 -2.26 14.20
N LEU A 63 3.07 -2.52 14.06
CA LEU A 63 2.02 -1.57 14.41
C LEU A 63 1.94 -1.33 15.93
N VAL A 64 2.06 -2.39 16.74
CA VAL A 64 2.06 -2.27 18.20
C VAL A 64 3.25 -1.45 18.67
N THR A 65 4.45 -1.77 18.18
CA THR A 65 5.67 -1.04 18.54
C THR A 65 5.60 0.42 18.09
N ASP A 66 5.10 0.70 16.89
CA ASP A 66 4.89 2.07 16.42
C ASP A 66 3.90 2.85 17.30
N GLN A 67 2.83 2.21 17.78
CA GLN A 67 1.86 2.81 18.70
C GLN A 67 2.44 3.07 20.10
N GLU A 68 3.29 2.18 20.61
CA GLU A 68 3.99 2.38 21.88
C GLU A 68 4.99 3.55 21.81
N ILE A 69 5.69 3.71 20.69
CA ILE A 69 6.65 4.80 20.45
C ILE A 69 5.91 6.13 20.19
N HIS A 70 4.81 6.08 19.43
CA HIS A 70 4.02 7.25 19.03
C HIS A 70 2.57 7.17 19.55
N PRO A 71 2.34 7.33 20.86
CA PRO A 71 0.99 7.25 21.42
C PRO A 71 0.08 8.38 20.89
N LEU A 72 -1.24 8.20 20.80
CA LEU A 72 -2.04 7.02 21.21
C LEU A 72 -2.27 6.00 20.09
N PHE A 73 -2.09 6.37 18.82
CA PHE A 73 -2.53 5.57 17.67
C PHE A 73 -1.39 5.15 16.73
N GLY A 74 -0.14 5.48 17.08
CA GLY A 74 1.00 5.30 16.20
C GLY A 74 1.11 6.39 15.14
N SER A 75 1.94 6.11 14.16
CA SER A 75 2.18 6.92 12.96
C SER A 75 1.54 6.33 11.69
N ASN A 76 0.95 5.13 11.77
CA ASN A 76 0.14 4.55 10.70
C ASN A 76 -1.26 5.19 10.62
N LEU A 77 -1.32 6.46 10.23
CA LEU A 77 -2.57 7.21 10.17
C LEU A 77 -3.27 7.02 8.82
N THR A 78 -4.58 6.79 8.87
CA THR A 78 -5.46 6.76 7.70
C THR A 78 -6.57 7.79 7.93
N TRP A 79 -6.84 8.63 6.94
CA TRP A 79 -7.78 9.75 7.05
C TRP A 79 -9.23 9.26 6.98
#